data_AF-A0A2W6B8T6-F1
#
_entry.id   AF-A0A2W6B8T6-F1
#
_cell.length_a   1.000
_cell.length_b   1.000
_cell.length_c   1.000
_cell.angle_alpha   90.00
_cell.angle_beta   90.00
_cell.angle_gamma   90.00
#
_symmetry.space_group_name_H-M   'P 1'
#
loop_
_entity.id
_entity.type
_entity.pdbx_description
1 polymer ?
#
loop_
_entity_poly.entity_id
_entity_poly.type
_entity_poly.pdbx_seq_one_letter_code
_entity_poly.pdbx_strand_id
1 'polypeptide(L)'
;MGYFWLARTPSASMTWISGLAAACRAITGNSGRPKGAQQALGCGQPTEPAATGGDSGEQLGGPRLPALPNALLEILVKILALALLDNTLPALKGSTSGTFAAFGYFSTLRTSTNRRYIRELHAMFGTQAPQQTTLSESDYDSIHLWAKAVQKARTASTNAVVKAMAGQTFYAPRGRMTVNGRTRHVAQHIYLGQAQPNGTYKIRHDFGLIKPGPQCAF
;
A
#
# COMPACT_ATOMS: atom_id res chain seq x y z
N MET A 1 4.06 47.23 -25.18
CA MET A 1 4.84 46.00 -24.94
C MET A 1 4.01 45.08 -24.06
N GLY A 2 3.36 44.11 -24.66
CA GLY A 2 2.51 43.14 -23.98
C GLY A 2 2.74 41.75 -24.57
N TYR A 3 2.64 40.74 -23.72
CA TYR A 3 2.45 39.30 -23.98
C TYR A 3 1.89 38.77 -22.65
N PHE A 4 0.64 38.35 -22.41
CA PHE A 4 -0.31 37.50 -23.14
C PHE A 4 0.27 36.16 -23.58
N TRP A 5 0.15 35.15 -22.72
CA TRP A 5 -0.02 33.75 -23.12
C TRP A 5 -0.92 33.01 -22.13
N LEU A 6 -2.18 32.87 -22.53
CA LEU A 6 -3.11 31.83 -22.13
C LEU A 6 -2.67 30.50 -22.77
N ALA A 7 -2.43 29.47 -21.99
CA ALA A 7 -2.46 28.09 -22.47
C ALA A 7 -3.72 27.40 -21.92
N ARG A 8 -4.81 27.53 -22.68
CA ARG A 8 -5.97 26.64 -22.60
C ARG A 8 -5.55 25.28 -23.19
N THR A 9 -5.59 24.23 -22.38
CA THR A 9 -5.86 22.87 -22.88
C THR A 9 -7.01 22.28 -22.06
N PRO A 10 -8.07 21.73 -22.69
CA PRO A 10 -9.13 21.08 -21.97
C PRO A 10 -8.72 19.61 -21.77
N SER A 11 -8.44 19.19 -20.53
CA SER A 11 -8.48 17.78 -20.19
C SER A 11 -9.03 17.60 -18.78
N ALA A 12 -9.94 16.63 -18.64
CA ALA A 12 -10.82 16.39 -17.49
C ALA A 12 -10.12 15.99 -16.18
N SER A 13 -8.82 16.26 -16.03
CA SER A 13 -7.99 15.92 -14.87
C SER A 13 -7.90 17.06 -13.83
N MET A 14 -8.24 18.30 -14.18
CA MET A 14 -8.11 19.46 -13.28
C MET A 14 -9.32 19.71 -12.36
N THR A 15 -10.47 19.10 -12.60
CA THR A 15 -11.68 19.32 -11.77
C THR A 15 -11.59 18.66 -10.39
N TRP A 16 -10.67 17.71 -10.21
CA TRP A 16 -10.60 16.90 -8.99
C TRP A 16 -9.64 17.46 -7.94
N ILE A 17 -8.56 18.11 -8.36
CA ILE A 17 -7.58 18.77 -7.46
C ILE A 17 -8.24 19.95 -6.72
N SER A 18 -9.09 20.71 -7.40
CA SER A 18 -9.88 21.80 -6.79
C SER A 18 -10.87 21.28 -5.74
N GLY A 19 -11.40 20.07 -5.91
CA GLY A 19 -12.30 19.43 -4.95
C GLY A 19 -11.61 18.97 -3.66
N LEU A 20 -10.39 18.43 -3.76
CA LEU A 20 -9.57 18.02 -2.62
C LEU A 20 -9.14 19.22 -1.74
N ALA A 21 -8.76 20.34 -2.37
CA ALA A 21 -8.40 21.56 -1.65
C ALA A 21 -9.60 22.21 -0.93
N ALA A 22 -10.82 22.02 -1.42
CA ALA A 22 -12.05 22.48 -0.75
C ALA A 22 -12.42 21.58 0.44
N ALA A 23 -12.25 20.26 0.30
CA ALA A 23 -12.51 19.30 1.38
C ALA A 23 -11.53 19.44 2.55
N CYS A 24 -10.23 19.67 2.29
CA CYS A 24 -9.23 19.89 3.35
C CYS A 24 -9.51 21.13 4.22
N ARG A 25 -10.09 22.20 3.64
CA ARG A 25 -10.47 23.40 4.41
C ARG A 25 -11.68 23.20 5.33
N ALA A 26 -12.53 22.22 5.05
CA ALA A 26 -13.67 21.89 5.90
C ALA A 26 -13.30 21.00 7.10
N ILE A 27 -12.15 20.31 7.04
CA ILE A 27 -11.73 19.30 8.04
C ILE A 27 -11.02 19.92 9.26
N THR A 28 -10.45 21.12 9.16
CA THR A 28 -9.77 21.78 10.29
C THR A 28 -10.73 22.42 11.31
N GLY A 29 -12.04 22.21 11.15
CA GLY A 29 -13.07 22.60 12.12
C GLY A 29 -13.23 21.57 13.23
N ASN A 30 -12.58 21.83 14.36
CA ASN A 30 -12.82 21.34 15.72
C ASN A 30 -14.00 20.35 15.92
N SER A 31 -13.72 19.06 16.17
CA SER A 31 -14.62 18.20 16.93
C SER A 31 -13.86 17.12 17.71
N GLY A 32 -14.08 17.12 19.03
CA GLY A 32 -13.40 16.29 20.01
C GLY A 32 -13.64 14.79 19.84
N ARG A 33 -12.64 14.02 20.24
CA ARG A 33 -12.60 12.55 20.19
C ARG A 33 -13.42 11.95 21.34
N PRO A 34 -14.47 11.14 21.11
CA PRO A 34 -15.10 10.41 22.21
C PRO A 34 -14.19 9.27 22.67
N LYS A 35 -13.95 9.20 23.98
CA LYS A 35 -13.32 8.06 24.67
C LYS A 35 -14.41 7.06 25.06
N GLY A 36 -14.20 5.78 24.79
CA GLY A 36 -15.01 4.69 25.33
C GLY A 36 -15.80 3.90 24.28
N ALA A 37 -15.18 2.88 23.69
CA ALA A 37 -15.86 1.78 23.00
C ALA A 37 -14.84 0.65 22.76
N GLN A 38 -14.35 0.04 23.85
CA GLN A 38 -13.40 -1.08 23.75
C GLN A 38 -13.89 -2.37 24.42
N GLN A 39 -15.18 -2.46 24.76
CA GLN A 39 -15.79 -3.69 25.23
C GLN A 39 -17.08 -3.94 24.46
N ALA A 40 -17.16 -5.14 23.86
CA ALA A 40 -18.31 -5.79 23.19
C ALA A 40 -18.17 -6.07 21.67
N LEU A 41 -16.99 -6.48 21.20
CA LEU A 41 -16.88 -7.16 19.90
C LEU A 41 -16.36 -8.58 20.13
N GLY A 42 -17.28 -9.53 20.28
CA GLY A 42 -17.04 -10.97 20.45
C GLY A 42 -16.46 -11.64 19.21
N CYS A 43 -15.32 -11.15 18.71
CA CYS A 43 -14.45 -11.92 17.83
C CYS A 43 -13.61 -12.83 18.75
N GLY A 44 -13.96 -14.12 18.82
CA GLY A 44 -13.14 -15.11 19.50
C GLY A 44 -11.72 -15.05 18.97
N GLN A 45 -10.77 -14.66 19.82
CA GLN A 45 -9.35 -14.82 19.52
C GLN A 45 -9.09 -16.32 19.37
N PRO A 46 -8.24 -16.77 18.42
CA PRO A 46 -7.62 -18.07 18.55
C PRO A 46 -6.96 -18.10 19.94
N THR A 47 -7.37 -19.04 20.79
CA THR A 47 -6.70 -19.22 22.09
C THR A 47 -5.29 -19.71 21.82
N GLU A 48 -4.32 -18.81 21.89
CA GLU A 48 -2.93 -19.20 22.10
C GLU A 48 -2.86 -19.96 23.44
N PRO A 49 -2.21 -21.13 23.50
CA PRO A 49 -1.90 -21.74 24.79
C PRO A 49 -1.04 -20.77 25.59
N ALA A 50 -1.39 -20.60 26.87
CA ALA A 50 -0.68 -19.71 27.78
C ALA A 50 0.81 -20.07 27.81
N ALA A 51 1.65 -19.11 27.41
CA ALA A 51 3.09 -19.21 27.59
C ALA A 51 3.40 -19.15 29.10
N THR A 52 3.64 -20.31 29.71
CA THR A 52 4.27 -20.38 31.03
C THR A 52 5.74 -20.00 30.87
N GLY A 53 6.03 -18.70 30.99
CA GLY A 53 7.39 -18.18 31.03
C GLY A 53 8.07 -18.54 32.34
N GLY A 54 8.77 -19.68 32.36
CA GLY A 54 9.88 -19.92 33.28
C GLY A 54 11.15 -19.46 32.60
N ASP A 55 11.77 -18.40 33.14
CA ASP A 55 13.07 -17.90 32.69
C ASP A 55 14.16 -18.77 33.32
N SER A 56 14.46 -19.90 32.69
CA SER A 56 15.70 -20.62 32.89
C SER A 56 16.44 -20.63 31.57
N GLY A 57 17.55 -19.89 31.52
CA GLY A 57 18.46 -19.83 30.39
C GLY A 57 19.02 -21.20 30.05
N GLU A 58 18.29 -21.94 29.20
CA GLU A 58 18.76 -23.17 28.59
C GLU A 58 19.47 -22.77 27.29
N GLN A 59 20.80 -22.74 27.34
CA GLN A 59 21.61 -22.64 26.14
C GLN A 59 21.31 -23.86 25.27
N LEU A 60 20.55 -23.65 24.19
CA LEU A 60 20.27 -24.66 23.19
C LEU A 60 21.60 -25.13 22.56
N GLY A 61 22.13 -26.22 23.11
CA GLY A 61 23.33 -26.94 22.64
C GLY A 61 23.06 -27.71 21.35
N GLY A 62 22.49 -27.07 20.34
CA GLY A 62 22.42 -27.61 18.99
C GLY A 62 23.80 -27.60 18.33
N PRO A 63 24.08 -28.50 17.38
CA PRO A 63 25.32 -28.46 16.62
C PRO A 63 25.47 -27.07 15.97
N ARG A 64 26.56 -26.37 16.28
CA ARG A 64 26.91 -25.12 15.59
C ARG A 64 27.09 -25.46 14.12
N LEU A 65 26.19 -24.95 13.28
CA LEU A 65 26.38 -25.00 11.83
C LEU A 65 27.78 -24.45 11.53
N PRO A 66 28.61 -25.17 10.74
CA PRO A 66 29.90 -24.63 10.34
C PRO A 66 29.66 -23.29 9.64
N ALA A 67 30.52 -22.32 9.89
CA ALA A 67 30.48 -21.03 9.20
C ALA A 67 30.64 -21.30 7.69
N LEU A 68 29.51 -21.34 6.98
CA LEU A 68 29.51 -21.51 5.54
C LEU A 68 30.12 -20.24 4.94
N PRO A 69 31.06 -20.35 3.98
CA PRO A 69 31.54 -19.18 3.26
C PRO A 69 30.35 -18.47 2.62
N ASN A 70 30.29 -17.14 2.71
CA ASN A 70 29.14 -16.31 2.30
C ASN A 70 28.59 -16.65 0.90
N ALA A 71 29.45 -17.12 -0.02
CA ALA A 71 29.05 -17.57 -1.35
C ALA A 71 28.07 -18.77 -1.36
N LEU A 72 28.13 -19.67 -0.36
CA LEU A 72 27.20 -20.81 -0.25
C LEU A 72 25.84 -20.39 0.34
N LEU A 73 25.80 -19.34 1.19
CA LEU A 73 24.55 -18.80 1.70
C LEU A 73 23.70 -18.16 0.59
N GLU A 74 24.34 -17.49 -0.37
CA GLU A 74 23.65 -16.91 -1.54
C GLU A 74 23.05 -17.97 -2.49
N ILE A 75 23.60 -19.18 -2.51
CA ILE A 75 23.14 -20.28 -3.38
C ILE A 75 22.00 -21.09 -2.71
N LEU A 76 22.00 -21.20 -1.38
CA LEU A 76 21.11 -22.13 -0.67
C LEU A 76 19.88 -21.48 -0.02
N VAL A 77 19.95 -20.20 0.39
CA VAL A 77 18.85 -19.57 1.16
C VAL A 77 18.21 -18.45 0.35
N LYS A 78 16.95 -18.64 -0.05
CA LYS A 78 16.13 -17.57 -0.64
C LYS A 78 15.48 -16.77 0.47
N ILE A 79 15.77 -15.48 0.52
CA ILE A 79 15.20 -14.56 1.51
C ILE A 79 13.92 -13.94 0.95
N LEU A 80 12.83 -13.99 1.73
CA LEU A 80 11.62 -13.21 1.51
C LEU A 80 11.54 -12.10 2.55
N ALA A 81 11.57 -10.85 2.11
CA ALA A 81 11.47 -9.67 2.96
C ALA A 81 10.06 -9.06 2.89
N LEU A 82 9.42 -8.92 4.05
CA LEU A 82 8.06 -8.37 4.17
C LEU A 82 8.01 -6.84 4.26
N ALA A 83 9.16 -6.17 4.36
CA ALA A 83 9.28 -4.72 4.54
C ALA A 83 10.41 -4.09 3.70
N LEU A 84 10.87 -4.78 2.65
CA LEU A 84 11.87 -4.22 1.74
C LEU A 84 11.19 -3.45 0.61
N LEU A 85 11.01 -2.14 0.80
CA LEU A 85 10.25 -1.29 -0.12
C LEU A 85 11.10 -0.79 -1.31
N ASP A 86 10.46 -0.41 -2.42
CA ASP A 86 11.13 0.05 -3.65
C ASP A 86 12.18 1.16 -3.38
N ASN A 87 11.86 2.12 -2.51
CA ASN A 87 12.70 3.27 -2.22
C ASN A 87 13.95 2.94 -1.38
N THR A 88 14.01 1.77 -0.72
CA THR A 88 15.19 1.36 0.06
C THR A 88 16.21 0.61 -0.78
N LEU A 89 15.80 0.01 -1.90
CA LEU A 89 16.69 -0.76 -2.78
C LEU A 89 17.89 0.05 -3.28
N PRO A 90 17.75 1.31 -3.76
CA PRO A 90 18.90 2.09 -4.20
C PRO A 90 19.91 2.37 -3.07
N ALA A 91 19.43 2.58 -1.85
CA ALA A 91 20.28 2.86 -0.69
C ALA A 91 21.13 1.65 -0.27
N LEU A 92 20.61 0.44 -0.49
CA LEU A 92 21.28 -0.82 -0.13
C LEU A 92 22.24 -1.34 -1.21
N LYS A 93 22.41 -0.61 -2.33
CA LYS A 93 23.45 -0.80 -3.35
C LYS A 93 23.70 -2.25 -3.77
N GLY A 94 22.64 -2.97 -4.13
CA GLY A 94 22.73 -4.33 -4.67
C GLY A 94 22.93 -5.44 -3.65
N SER A 95 23.20 -5.14 -2.36
CA SER A 95 23.32 -6.13 -1.28
C SER A 95 22.03 -6.91 -1.01
N THR A 96 20.90 -6.42 -1.52
CA THR A 96 19.59 -7.10 -1.45
C THR A 96 19.25 -7.85 -2.74
N SER A 97 20.13 -7.85 -3.74
CA SER A 97 19.90 -8.53 -5.01
C SER A 97 19.54 -10.00 -4.77
N GLY A 98 18.54 -10.48 -5.50
CA GLY A 98 18.04 -11.85 -5.35
C GLY A 98 17.02 -12.05 -4.21
N THR A 99 16.91 -11.11 -3.27
CA THR A 99 15.87 -11.12 -2.23
C THR A 99 14.49 -10.94 -2.87
N PHE A 100 13.50 -11.64 -2.35
CA PHE A 100 12.11 -11.54 -2.78
C PHE A 100 11.31 -10.64 -1.86
N ALA A 101 10.28 -10.01 -2.40
CA ALA A 101 9.26 -9.29 -1.65
C ALA A 101 7.88 -9.59 -2.23
N ALA A 102 6.86 -9.60 -1.37
CA ALA A 102 5.48 -9.84 -1.77
C ALA A 102 4.60 -8.65 -1.35
N PHE A 103 4.12 -7.89 -2.33
CA PHE A 103 3.35 -6.65 -2.08
C PHE A 103 2.20 -6.50 -3.05
N GLY A 104 1.26 -5.62 -2.70
CA GLY A 104 0.16 -5.23 -3.58
C GLY A 104 0.61 -4.40 -4.78
N TYR A 105 1.77 -3.78 -4.73
CA TYR A 105 2.27 -2.89 -5.77
C TYR A 105 3.80 -2.86 -5.82
N PHE A 106 4.33 -2.67 -7.04
CA PHE A 106 5.71 -2.31 -7.30
C PHE A 106 5.75 -1.20 -8.36
N SER A 107 6.68 -0.25 -8.21
CA SER A 107 6.83 0.86 -9.16
C SER A 107 7.14 0.42 -10.59
N THR A 108 7.67 -0.80 -10.76
CA THR A 108 8.04 -1.39 -12.05
C THR A 108 6.88 -2.12 -12.77
N LEU A 109 5.67 -2.14 -12.21
CA LEU A 109 4.51 -2.76 -12.85
C LEU A 109 4.25 -2.17 -14.24
N ARG A 110 4.08 -3.03 -15.25
CA ARG A 110 3.93 -2.63 -16.66
C ARG A 110 2.47 -2.39 -17.07
N THR A 111 1.64 -1.88 -16.17
CA THR A 111 0.24 -1.53 -16.45
C THR A 111 0.10 -0.11 -17.01
N SER A 112 -0.98 0.16 -17.73
CA SER A 112 -1.29 1.52 -18.23
C SER A 112 -1.61 2.49 -17.10
N THR A 113 -2.29 2.02 -16.04
CA THR A 113 -2.61 2.80 -14.84
C THR A 113 -1.34 3.19 -14.07
N ASN A 114 -0.38 2.27 -13.91
CA ASN A 114 0.89 2.59 -13.25
C ASN A 114 1.72 3.61 -14.05
N ARG A 115 1.85 3.42 -15.38
CA ARG A 115 2.55 4.40 -16.23
C ARG A 115 1.93 5.79 -16.16
N ARG A 116 0.60 5.86 -16.05
CA ARG A 116 -0.11 7.12 -15.85
C ARG A 116 0.22 7.73 -14.50
N TYR A 117 0.13 6.95 -13.43
CA TYR A 117 0.43 7.38 -12.07
C TYR A 117 1.84 7.95 -11.93
N ILE A 118 2.87 7.23 -12.39
CA ILE A 118 4.26 7.71 -12.34
C ILE A 118 4.46 8.98 -13.17
N ARG A 119 3.83 9.07 -14.35
CA ARG A 119 3.91 10.28 -15.19
C ARG A 119 3.26 11.49 -14.50
N GLU A 120 2.07 11.32 -13.92
CA GLU A 120 1.36 12.40 -13.22
C GLU A 120 2.12 12.83 -11.96
N LEU A 121 2.71 11.88 -11.23
CA LEU A 121 3.58 12.15 -10.09
C LEU A 121 4.79 13.00 -10.51
N HIS A 122 5.51 12.59 -11.56
CA HIS A 122 6.66 13.35 -12.06
C HIS A 122 6.27 14.71 -12.62
N ALA A 123 5.09 14.84 -13.23
CA ALA A 123 4.59 16.13 -13.70
C ALA A 123 4.30 17.10 -12.54
N MET A 124 3.85 16.59 -11.40
CA MET A 124 3.48 17.40 -10.23
C MET A 124 4.68 17.74 -9.34
N PHE A 125 5.60 16.78 -9.12
CA PHE A 125 6.67 16.90 -8.14
C PHE A 125 8.08 16.88 -8.75
N GLY A 126 8.18 16.80 -10.08
CA GLY A 126 9.44 16.70 -10.80
C GLY A 126 10.00 15.28 -10.89
N THR A 127 11.05 15.11 -11.69
CA THR A 127 11.70 13.81 -11.93
C THR A 127 12.54 13.31 -10.75
N GLN A 128 12.76 14.16 -9.74
CA GLN A 128 13.46 13.83 -8.50
C GLN A 128 12.49 13.38 -7.39
N ALA A 129 11.20 13.18 -7.71
CA ALA A 129 10.23 12.68 -6.76
C ALA A 129 10.69 11.33 -6.18
N PRO A 130 10.49 11.07 -4.87
CA PRO A 130 10.84 9.80 -4.27
C PRO A 130 10.19 8.62 -5.01
N GLN A 131 10.91 7.50 -5.09
CA GLN A 131 10.39 6.28 -5.68
C GLN A 131 9.15 5.81 -4.91
N GLN A 132 8.07 5.54 -5.65
CA GLN A 132 6.81 5.11 -5.06
C GLN A 132 6.89 3.67 -4.57
N THR A 133 6.22 3.39 -3.47
CA THR A 133 6.20 2.08 -2.81
C THR A 133 4.77 1.59 -2.71
N THR A 134 4.57 0.35 -2.24
CA THR A 134 3.22 -0.14 -1.94
C THR A 134 2.47 0.70 -0.90
N LEU A 135 3.18 1.45 -0.05
CA LEU A 135 2.55 2.32 0.96
C LEU A 135 2.02 3.60 0.32
N SER A 136 2.86 4.30 -0.46
CA SER A 136 2.45 5.56 -1.09
C SER A 136 1.34 5.35 -2.14
N GLU A 137 1.35 4.20 -2.80
CA GLU A 137 0.28 3.82 -3.73
C GLU A 137 -1.00 3.37 -2.99
N SER A 138 -0.90 2.79 -1.78
CA SER A 138 -2.07 2.54 -0.91
C SER A 138 -2.72 3.83 -0.42
N ASP A 139 -1.91 4.84 -0.08
CA ASP A 139 -2.44 6.15 0.29
C ASP A 139 -3.15 6.82 -0.89
N TYR A 140 -2.55 6.76 -2.08
CA TYR A 140 -3.17 7.23 -3.32
C TYR A 140 -4.54 6.57 -3.54
N ASP A 141 -4.62 5.24 -3.44
CA ASP A 141 -5.87 4.50 -3.62
C ASP A 141 -6.93 4.88 -2.59
N SER A 142 -6.53 5.02 -1.32
CA SER A 142 -7.44 5.33 -0.22
C SER A 142 -8.14 6.69 -0.42
N ILE A 143 -7.40 7.70 -0.86
CA ILE A 143 -7.92 9.04 -1.12
C ILE A 143 -8.86 9.02 -2.33
N HIS A 144 -8.51 8.29 -3.39
CA HIS A 144 -9.37 8.16 -4.58
C HIS A 144 -10.66 7.41 -4.29
N LEU A 145 -10.58 6.32 -3.51
CA LEU A 145 -11.75 5.58 -3.05
C LEU A 145 -12.66 6.44 -2.19
N TRP A 146 -12.09 7.19 -1.24
CA TRP A 146 -12.84 8.09 -0.37
C TRP A 146 -13.55 9.18 -1.17
N ALA A 147 -12.85 9.88 -2.05
CA ALA A 147 -13.45 10.96 -2.83
C ALA A 147 -14.54 10.45 -3.80
N LYS A 148 -14.37 9.26 -4.39
CA LYS A 148 -15.44 8.62 -5.19
C LYS A 148 -16.65 8.26 -4.33
N ALA A 149 -16.44 7.82 -3.08
CA ALA A 149 -17.52 7.53 -2.15
C ALA A 149 -18.25 8.82 -1.70
N VAL A 150 -17.53 9.93 -1.48
CA VAL A 150 -18.11 11.25 -1.20
C VAL A 150 -18.97 11.73 -2.37
N GLN A 151 -18.48 11.60 -3.62
CA GLN A 151 -19.25 11.96 -4.81
C GLN A 151 -20.55 11.15 -4.92
N LYS A 152 -20.48 9.84 -4.65
CA LYS A 152 -21.65 8.95 -4.63
C LYS A 152 -22.63 9.31 -3.51
N ALA A 153 -22.12 9.63 -2.32
CA ALA A 153 -22.91 10.01 -1.16
C ALA A 153 -23.50 11.42 -1.25
N ARG A 154 -22.93 12.30 -2.09
CA ARG A 154 -23.23 13.74 -2.17
C ARG A 154 -23.06 14.47 -0.84
N THR A 155 -22.21 13.95 0.03
CA THR A 155 -21.88 14.50 1.34
C THR A 155 -20.55 13.93 1.83
N ALA A 156 -19.88 14.64 2.73
CA ALA A 156 -18.69 14.17 3.44
C ALA A 156 -19.02 13.54 4.82
N SER A 157 -20.30 13.34 5.15
CA SER A 157 -20.70 12.66 6.39
C SER A 157 -20.14 11.24 6.46
N THR A 158 -19.43 10.91 7.55
CA THR A 158 -18.74 9.63 7.74
C THR A 158 -19.62 8.43 7.45
N ASN A 159 -20.82 8.36 8.03
CA ASN A 159 -21.73 7.23 7.86
C ASN A 159 -22.19 7.06 6.41
N ALA A 160 -22.49 8.17 5.72
CA ALA A 160 -22.89 8.16 4.33
C ALA A 160 -21.75 7.72 3.40
N VAL A 161 -20.52 8.20 3.65
CA VAL A 161 -19.32 7.84 2.89
C VAL A 161 -18.97 6.36 3.09
N VAL A 162 -18.99 5.85 4.32
CA VAL A 162 -18.73 4.44 4.64
C VAL A 162 -19.73 3.54 3.90
N LYS A 163 -21.02 3.87 3.95
CA LYS A 163 -22.06 3.13 3.22
C LYS A 163 -21.86 3.20 1.70
N ALA A 164 -21.45 4.35 1.18
CA ALA A 164 -21.21 4.53 -0.25
C ALA A 164 -19.98 3.75 -0.75
N MET A 165 -18.97 3.57 0.11
CA MET A 165 -17.71 2.87 -0.19
C MET A 165 -17.88 1.35 -0.29
N ALA A 166 -18.87 0.77 0.37
CA ALA A 166 -19.15 -0.67 0.31
C ALA A 166 -19.36 -1.15 -1.15
N GLY A 167 -18.61 -2.18 -1.56
CA GLY A 167 -18.67 -2.75 -2.92
C GLY A 167 -18.02 -1.89 -4.00
N GLN A 168 -17.42 -0.75 -3.66
CA GLN A 168 -16.83 0.14 -4.65
C GLN A 168 -15.60 -0.51 -5.30
N THR A 169 -15.51 -0.38 -6.63
CA THR A 169 -14.35 -0.81 -7.42
C THR A 169 -13.58 0.40 -7.94
N PHE A 170 -12.25 0.31 -7.90
CA PHE A 170 -11.31 1.30 -8.42
C PHE A 170 -10.21 0.60 -9.24
N TYR A 171 -9.71 1.28 -10.28
CA TYR A 171 -8.62 0.80 -11.10
C TYR A 171 -7.36 1.59 -10.73
N ALA A 172 -6.67 1.08 -9.72
CA ALA A 172 -5.47 1.64 -9.12
C ALA A 172 -4.23 1.42 -10.00
N PRO A 173 -3.09 2.08 -9.68
CA PRO A 173 -1.79 1.75 -10.29
C PRO A 173 -1.45 0.26 -10.18
N ARG A 174 -1.78 -0.38 -9.05
CA ARG A 174 -1.65 -1.84 -8.86
C ARG A 174 -2.61 -2.72 -9.67
N GLY A 175 -3.62 -2.12 -10.31
CA GLY A 175 -4.68 -2.84 -11.01
C GLY A 175 -6.05 -2.69 -10.35
N ARG A 176 -6.97 -3.61 -10.65
CA ARG A 176 -8.34 -3.55 -10.13
C ARG A 176 -8.34 -3.85 -8.62
N MET A 177 -9.08 -3.06 -7.86
CA MET A 177 -9.36 -3.32 -6.46
C MET A 177 -10.85 -3.14 -6.15
N THR A 178 -11.38 -3.93 -5.20
CA THR A 178 -12.78 -3.87 -4.80
C THR A 178 -12.92 -3.90 -3.29
N VAL A 179 -13.62 -2.92 -2.72
CA VAL A 179 -13.90 -2.85 -1.28
C VAL A 179 -14.96 -3.89 -0.90
N ASN A 180 -14.64 -4.74 0.05
CA ASN A 180 -15.60 -5.64 0.68
C ASN A 180 -16.58 -4.83 1.54
N GLY A 181 -17.87 -4.90 1.24
CA GLY A 181 -18.89 -4.13 1.95
C GLY A 181 -19.10 -4.52 3.43
N ARG A 182 -18.67 -5.72 3.83
CA ARG A 182 -18.82 -6.23 5.19
C ARG A 182 -17.60 -5.94 6.06
N THR A 183 -16.40 -6.17 5.53
CA THR A 183 -15.13 -6.08 6.29
C THR A 183 -14.33 -4.82 6.00
N ARG A 184 -14.74 -4.02 5.01
CA ARG A 184 -14.06 -2.80 4.53
C ARG A 184 -12.62 -3.01 4.02
N HIS A 185 -12.15 -4.25 3.98
CA HIS A 185 -10.89 -4.61 3.34
C HIS A 185 -11.05 -4.65 1.82
N VAL A 186 -9.94 -4.52 1.10
CA VAL A 186 -9.92 -4.53 -0.36
C VAL A 186 -9.47 -5.89 -0.89
N ALA A 187 -10.22 -6.43 -1.85
CA ALA A 187 -9.68 -7.42 -2.76
C ALA A 187 -8.70 -6.73 -3.71
N GLN A 188 -7.49 -7.24 -3.84
CA GLN A 188 -6.40 -6.61 -4.57
C GLN A 188 -5.44 -7.65 -5.14
N HIS A 189 -4.64 -7.25 -6.13
CA HIS A 189 -3.54 -8.10 -6.60
C HIS A 189 -2.44 -8.19 -5.53
N ILE A 190 -1.73 -9.31 -5.51
CA ILE A 190 -0.44 -9.45 -4.81
C ILE A 190 0.58 -9.94 -5.82
N TYR A 191 1.75 -9.32 -5.82
CA TYR A 191 2.84 -9.61 -6.72
C TYR A 191 4.05 -10.13 -5.95
N LEU A 192 4.78 -11.06 -6.56
CA LEU A 192 6.11 -11.45 -6.10
C LEU A 192 7.16 -10.69 -6.90
N GLY A 193 7.90 -9.80 -6.25
CA GLY A 193 9.05 -9.09 -6.81
C GLY A 193 10.36 -9.73 -6.39
N GLN A 194 11.35 -9.74 -7.28
CA GLN A 194 12.74 -10.07 -6.94
C GLN A 194 13.61 -8.82 -7.10
N ALA A 195 14.30 -8.42 -6.04
CA ALA A 195 15.21 -7.30 -6.04
C ALA A 195 16.34 -7.55 -7.05
N GLN A 196 16.66 -6.52 -7.84
CA GLN A 196 17.68 -6.55 -8.88
C GLN A 196 18.88 -5.69 -8.46
N PRO A 197 20.08 -5.94 -9.01
CA PRO A 197 21.28 -5.14 -8.70
C PRO A 197 21.14 -3.64 -8.97
N ASN A 198 20.25 -3.25 -9.90
CA ASN A 198 19.99 -1.86 -10.26
C ASN A 198 19.05 -1.11 -9.30
N GLY A 199 18.72 -1.68 -8.15
CA GLY A 199 17.86 -1.04 -7.15
C GLY A 199 16.37 -1.06 -7.52
N THR A 200 15.92 -2.01 -8.34
CA THR A 200 14.51 -2.15 -8.73
C THR A 200 13.97 -3.56 -8.48
N TYR A 201 12.66 -3.73 -8.57
CA TYR A 201 12.02 -5.04 -8.53
C TYR A 201 11.70 -5.56 -9.93
N LYS A 202 12.11 -6.80 -10.21
CA LYS A 202 11.58 -7.58 -11.34
C LYS A 202 10.40 -8.41 -10.84
N ILE A 203 9.23 -8.19 -11.43
CA ILE A 203 8.05 -9.00 -11.13
C ILE A 203 8.29 -10.44 -11.62
N ARG A 204 8.19 -11.39 -10.70
CA ARG A 204 8.34 -12.83 -10.95
C ARG A 204 7.01 -13.54 -11.07
N HIS A 205 6.01 -13.08 -10.34
CA HIS A 205 4.68 -13.66 -10.34
C HIS A 205 3.62 -12.63 -9.96
N ASP A 206 2.42 -12.79 -10.51
CA ASP A 206 1.19 -12.10 -10.10
C ASP A 206 0.24 -13.18 -9.59
N PHE A 207 -0.12 -13.14 -8.31
CA PHE A 207 -1.04 -14.10 -7.69
C PHE A 207 -2.51 -13.81 -8.05
N GLY A 208 -2.76 -12.76 -8.83
CA GLY A 208 -4.08 -12.31 -9.21
C GLY A 208 -4.81 -11.62 -8.06
N LEU A 209 -6.10 -11.37 -8.28
CA LEU A 209 -6.94 -10.68 -7.31
C LEU A 209 -7.26 -11.59 -6.10
N ILE A 210 -6.61 -11.32 -4.98
CA ILE A 210 -6.81 -12.03 -3.72
C ILE A 210 -7.89 -11.30 -2.91
N LYS A 211 -8.89 -12.07 -2.45
CA LYS A 211 -9.87 -11.58 -1.48
C LYS A 211 -9.21 -11.53 -0.10
N PRO A 212 -9.52 -10.53 0.73
CA PRO A 212 -9.07 -10.52 2.12
C PRO A 212 -9.61 -11.78 2.82
N GLY A 213 -8.81 -12.33 3.74
CA GLY A 213 -9.22 -13.46 4.58
C GLY A 213 -10.40 -13.12 5.50
N PRO A 214 -10.81 -14.06 6.38
CA PRO A 214 -11.81 -13.79 7.40
C PRO A 214 -11.40 -12.60 8.26
N GLN A 215 -12.29 -11.61 8.39
CA GLN A 215 -12.08 -10.38 9.18
C GLN A 215 -13.36 -10.03 9.92
N CYS A 216 -13.24 -9.34 11.06
CA CYS A 216 -14.40 -8.82 11.79
C CYS A 216 -15.21 -7.86 10.89
N ALA A 217 -16.53 -7.90 11.02
CA ALA A 217 -17.43 -6.96 10.34
C ALA A 217 -17.53 -5.66 11.16
N PHE A 218 -17.83 -4.55 10.49
CA PHE A 218 -17.92 -3.22 11.10
C PHE A 218 -19.22 -2.51 10.77
#